data_AF-A0A924WJA7-F1
#
_entry.id   AF-A0A924WJA7-F1
#
_cell.length_a   1.000
_cell.length_b   1.000
_cell.length_c   1.000
_cell.angle_alpha   90.00
_cell.angle_beta   90.00
_cell.angle_gamma   90.00
#
_symmetry.space_group_name_H-M   'P 1'
#
loop_
_entity.id
_entity.type
_entity.pdbx_description
1 polymer ?
#
loop_
_entity_poly.entity_id
_entity_poly.type
_entity_poly.pdbx_seq_one_letter_code
_entity_poly.pdbx_strand_id
1 'polypeptide(L)'
;MASIIVNNAVVNPKSIHPELILDIDFVYNSELEILQSIQGILHAEDWREIAMLSQFDINPIRESLLKFRLARLNTFNQSTAKINLRATLDALALQYIEQKRMESITKDVKFFFSFRLITLHVKAPYGDDILFLETNSNGSELVIKQSDWAKHFASQLGLGKFLLVELPDMNMDKFRERFEESPFVVVRTTLKENAEKLSNTLADMNRYLVQGDFDLVLRRSREFFELLRFGKESDLTKAFRDLYKFRNGSETGFDDLYKGINEFFEFTSKFVHEKGKREQNQIKPKAMQEDAYMIYSFCLSLFNFMLQKV
;
A
#
# COMPACT_ATOMS: atom_id res chain seq x y z
N MET A 1 -12.33 28.87 -21.57
CA MET A 1 -12.99 27.56 -21.39
C MET A 1 -12.71 27.13 -19.98
N ALA A 2 -13.77 26.82 -19.26
CA ALA A 2 -13.68 26.33 -17.91
C ALA A 2 -12.93 24.98 -17.85
N SER A 3 -12.02 24.85 -16.89
CA SER A 3 -11.25 23.63 -16.65
C SER A 3 -11.32 23.18 -15.20
N ILE A 4 -11.18 21.88 -14.98
CA ILE A 4 -11.19 21.25 -13.67
C ILE A 4 -9.79 20.71 -13.38
N ILE A 5 -9.30 20.96 -12.17
CA ILE A 5 -8.07 20.38 -11.65
C ILE A 5 -8.44 19.66 -10.35
N VAL A 6 -8.23 18.34 -10.31
CA VAL A 6 -8.38 17.56 -9.07
C VAL A 6 -7.10 17.68 -8.28
N ASN A 7 -7.16 18.28 -7.09
CA ASN A 7 -5.98 18.53 -6.27
C ASN A 7 -5.69 17.37 -5.32
N ASN A 8 -6.72 16.87 -4.67
CA ASN A 8 -6.59 15.84 -3.63
C ASN A 8 -7.91 15.10 -3.42
N ALA A 9 -7.85 13.97 -2.72
CA ALA A 9 -9.01 13.32 -2.12
C ALA A 9 -8.79 13.06 -0.63
N VAL A 10 -9.86 13.16 0.15
CA VAL A 10 -9.87 12.87 1.59
C VAL A 10 -11.13 12.08 1.94
N VAL A 11 -11.08 11.29 3.02
CA VAL A 11 -12.28 10.61 3.52
C VAL A 11 -12.98 11.49 4.55
N ASN A 12 -14.30 11.47 4.59
CA ASN A 12 -15.09 12.14 5.63
C ASN A 12 -15.22 11.25 6.88
N PRO A 13 -14.45 11.48 7.95
CA PRO A 13 -14.46 10.57 9.11
C PRO A 13 -15.75 10.67 9.94
N LYS A 14 -16.59 11.67 9.68
CA LYS A 14 -17.85 11.90 10.41
C LYS A 14 -19.06 11.33 9.68
N SER A 15 -18.90 10.86 8.44
CA SER A 15 -20.00 10.29 7.68
C SER A 15 -20.34 8.88 8.18
N ILE A 16 -21.63 8.56 8.23
CA ILE A 16 -22.10 7.20 8.53
C ILE A 16 -21.81 6.26 7.35
N HIS A 17 -21.85 6.80 6.14
CA HIS A 17 -21.50 6.09 4.92
C HIS A 17 -20.08 6.45 4.49
N PRO A 18 -19.23 5.47 4.12
CA PRO A 18 -17.91 5.74 3.56
C PRO A 18 -18.02 6.74 2.41
N GLU A 19 -17.31 7.86 2.52
CA GLU A 19 -17.45 8.98 1.60
C GLU A 19 -16.07 9.54 1.25
N LEU A 20 -15.78 9.62 -0.05
CA LEU A 20 -14.61 10.27 -0.60
C LEU A 20 -14.98 11.71 -0.99
N ILE A 21 -14.24 12.67 -0.46
CA ILE A 21 -14.34 14.09 -0.80
C ILE A 21 -13.18 14.43 -1.73
N LEU A 22 -13.49 14.96 -2.91
CA LEU A 22 -12.51 15.47 -3.87
C LEU A 22 -12.41 16.98 -3.74
N ASP A 23 -11.20 17.47 -3.51
CA ASP A 23 -10.89 18.90 -3.55
C ASP A 23 -10.53 19.29 -4.98
N ILE A 24 -11.33 20.17 -5.57
CA ILE A 24 -11.24 20.54 -6.98
C ILE A 24 -11.05 22.05 -7.12
N ASP A 25 -10.11 22.44 -7.97
CA ASP A 25 -10.02 23.81 -8.49
C ASP A 25 -10.76 23.90 -9.82
N PHE A 26 -11.82 24.71 -9.84
CA PHE A 26 -12.54 25.09 -11.03
C PHE A 26 -12.01 26.43 -11.54
N VAL A 27 -11.35 26.40 -12.69
CA VAL A 27 -10.76 27.57 -13.30
C VAL A 27 -11.68 28.05 -14.42
N TYR A 28 -12.12 29.31 -14.35
CA TYR A 28 -13.12 29.88 -15.26
C TYR A 28 -12.88 31.35 -15.53
N ASN A 29 -13.55 31.87 -16.56
CA ASN A 29 -13.58 33.31 -16.81
C ASN A 29 -14.76 33.94 -16.03
N SER A 30 -14.46 34.66 -14.95
CA SER A 30 -15.50 35.22 -14.07
C SER A 30 -16.34 36.34 -14.69
N GLU A 31 -15.92 36.91 -15.82
CA GLU A 31 -16.69 37.90 -16.57
C GLU A 31 -17.67 37.27 -17.56
N LEU A 32 -17.41 36.03 -18.00
CA LEU A 32 -18.17 35.38 -19.07
C LEU A 32 -18.89 34.11 -18.64
N GLU A 33 -18.42 33.45 -17.59
CA GLU A 33 -18.83 32.10 -17.19
C GLU A 33 -19.32 32.12 -15.74
N ILE A 34 -20.52 31.57 -15.51
CA ILE A 34 -21.05 31.32 -14.17
C ILE A 34 -21.29 29.82 -14.03
N LEU A 35 -20.61 29.19 -13.08
CA LEU A 35 -20.85 27.78 -12.77
C LEU A 35 -22.23 27.60 -12.14
N GLN A 36 -23.10 26.82 -12.80
CA GLN A 36 -24.44 26.48 -12.30
C GLN A 36 -24.41 25.16 -11.52
N SER A 37 -23.72 24.15 -12.06
CA SER A 37 -23.53 22.89 -11.37
C SER A 37 -22.31 22.15 -11.87
N ILE A 38 -21.76 21.33 -10.99
CA ILE A 38 -20.74 20.36 -11.30
C ILE A 38 -21.15 19.02 -10.70
N GLN A 39 -21.16 18.01 -11.55
CA GLN A 39 -21.42 16.61 -11.18
C GLN A 39 -20.36 15.74 -11.85
N GLY A 40 -20.29 14.48 -11.47
CA GLY A 40 -19.42 13.55 -12.17
C GLY A 40 -19.63 12.11 -11.79
N ILE A 41 -18.77 11.27 -12.32
CA ILE A 41 -18.73 9.84 -12.05
C ILE A 41 -17.30 9.51 -11.63
N LEU A 42 -17.19 8.76 -10.54
CA LEU A 42 -15.96 8.14 -10.06
C LEU A 42 -15.84 6.76 -10.69
N HIS A 43 -14.71 6.51 -11.34
CA HIS A 43 -14.37 5.24 -11.98
C HIS A 43 -13.15 4.60 -11.32
N ALA A 44 -13.12 3.27 -11.34
CA ALA A 44 -11.95 2.45 -11.02
C ALA A 44 -10.87 2.53 -12.11
N GLU A 45 -9.72 1.92 -11.87
CA GLU A 45 -8.61 1.83 -12.85
C GLU A 45 -9.03 1.24 -14.20
N ASP A 46 -10.04 0.37 -14.22
CA ASP A 46 -10.57 -0.25 -15.44
C ASP A 46 -11.82 0.47 -16.01
N TRP A 47 -12.02 1.74 -15.64
CA TRP A 47 -13.15 2.58 -16.04
C TRP A 47 -14.54 2.12 -15.56
N ARG A 48 -14.63 1.09 -14.73
CA ARG A 48 -15.89 0.69 -14.11
C ARG A 48 -16.38 1.78 -13.16
N GLU A 49 -17.65 2.15 -13.28
CA GLU A 49 -18.29 3.15 -12.41
C GLU A 49 -18.40 2.62 -10.98
N ILE A 50 -17.95 3.42 -10.01
CA ILE A 50 -17.96 3.09 -8.58
C ILE A 50 -18.97 3.97 -7.84
N ALA A 51 -19.03 5.26 -8.15
CA ALA A 51 -19.90 6.18 -7.45
C ALA A 51 -20.22 7.43 -8.28
N MET A 52 -21.31 8.11 -7.94
CA MET A 52 -21.59 9.45 -8.45
C MET A 52 -20.89 10.52 -7.60
N LEU A 53 -20.37 11.53 -8.26
CA LEU A 53 -19.80 12.73 -7.64
C LEU A 53 -20.86 13.83 -7.62
N SER A 54 -21.15 14.31 -6.42
CA SER A 54 -22.13 15.38 -6.22
C SER A 54 -21.56 16.50 -5.35
N GLN A 55 -21.90 17.73 -5.70
CA GLN A 55 -21.55 18.91 -4.91
C GLN A 55 -22.44 18.97 -3.67
N PHE A 56 -21.83 19.07 -2.48
CA PHE A 56 -22.61 19.06 -1.23
C PHE A 56 -23.04 20.45 -0.73
N ASP A 57 -22.59 21.55 -1.34
CA ASP A 57 -23.09 22.88 -0.96
C ASP A 57 -23.11 23.87 -2.13
N ILE A 58 -24.26 24.53 -2.29
CA ILE A 58 -24.64 25.41 -3.41
C ILE A 58 -24.19 26.88 -3.17
N ASN A 59 -23.37 27.14 -2.15
CA ASN A 59 -23.02 28.52 -1.80
C ASN A 59 -22.06 29.29 -2.74
N PRO A 60 -21.26 28.69 -3.66
CA PRO A 60 -20.46 29.51 -4.59
C PRO A 60 -21.33 30.23 -5.63
N ILE A 61 -22.57 29.80 -5.85
CA ILE A 61 -23.49 30.40 -6.83
C ILE A 61 -23.98 31.78 -6.36
N ARG A 62 -24.23 31.95 -5.06
CA ARG A 62 -24.70 33.25 -4.51
C ARG A 62 -23.64 34.34 -4.60
N GLU A 63 -22.38 34.02 -4.30
CA GLU A 63 -21.29 35.00 -4.39
C GLU A 63 -20.89 35.31 -5.84
N SER A 64 -20.91 34.32 -6.73
CA SER A 64 -20.59 34.52 -8.16
C SER A 64 -21.66 35.34 -8.89
N LEU A 65 -22.95 35.12 -8.61
CA LEU A 65 -24.05 35.95 -9.15
C LEU A 65 -23.94 37.42 -8.75
N LEU A 66 -23.47 37.72 -7.53
CA LEU A 66 -23.25 39.09 -7.06
C LEU A 66 -22.05 39.75 -7.75
N LYS A 67 -20.98 39.00 -8.04
CA LYS A 67 -19.78 39.48 -8.74
C LYS A 67 -20.00 39.70 -10.24
N PHE A 68 -20.86 38.89 -10.87
CA PHE A 68 -21.21 39.03 -12.29
C PHE A 68 -21.81 40.42 -12.61
N ARG A 69 -22.51 41.04 -11.65
CA ARG A 69 -23.05 42.40 -11.80
C ARG A 69 -21.99 43.52 -11.82
N LEU A 70 -20.76 43.26 -11.34
CA LEU A 70 -19.74 44.29 -11.09
C LEU A 70 -18.56 44.26 -12.07
N ALA A 71 -18.37 43.17 -12.84
CA ALA A 71 -17.16 42.94 -13.63
C ALA A 71 -17.20 43.49 -15.07
N ARG A 72 -18.01 44.51 -15.37
CA ARG A 72 -18.05 45.15 -16.70
C ARG A 72 -16.89 46.16 -16.95
N LEU A 73 -15.71 45.92 -16.36
CA LEU A 73 -14.57 46.86 -16.39
C LEU A 73 -13.25 46.15 -16.77
N ASN A 74 -13.10 45.87 -18.07
CA ASN A 74 -11.86 45.90 -18.87
C ASN A 74 -10.62 45.07 -18.50
N THR A 75 -10.69 43.96 -17.76
CA THR A 75 -9.56 43.01 -17.70
C THR A 75 -10.02 41.55 -17.64
N PHE A 76 -9.69 40.78 -18.68
CA PHE A 76 -9.90 39.32 -18.73
C PHE A 76 -9.14 38.62 -17.58
N ASN A 77 -9.77 38.43 -16.44
CA ASN A 77 -9.16 37.80 -15.28
C ASN A 77 -9.66 36.36 -15.12
N GLN A 78 -8.75 35.42 -15.35
CA GLN A 78 -8.98 34.01 -15.01
C GLN A 78 -9.15 33.90 -13.49
N SER A 79 -10.23 33.24 -13.06
CA SER A 79 -10.59 33.08 -11.66
C SER A 79 -10.62 31.60 -11.30
N THR A 80 -10.30 31.28 -10.04
CA THR A 80 -10.31 29.91 -9.52
C THR A 80 -11.30 29.82 -8.37
N ALA A 81 -12.21 28.83 -8.43
CA ALA A 81 -13.12 28.49 -7.35
C ALA A 81 -12.77 27.10 -6.79
N LYS A 82 -12.70 26.99 -5.46
CA LYS A 82 -12.52 25.71 -4.78
C LYS A 82 -13.87 25.04 -4.58
N ILE A 83 -13.99 23.79 -5.01
CA ILE A 83 -15.22 23.02 -4.94
C ILE A 83 -14.90 21.65 -4.36
N ASN A 84 -15.75 21.21 -3.43
CA ASN A 84 -15.65 19.88 -2.86
C ASN A 84 -16.77 19.01 -3.42
N LEU A 85 -16.39 17.97 -4.16
CA LEU A 85 -17.32 16.94 -4.64
C LEU A 85 -17.27 15.73 -3.72
N ARG A 86 -18.40 15.06 -3.54
CA ARG A 86 -18.53 13.90 -2.67
C ARG A 86 -18.96 12.67 -3.48
N ALA A 87 -18.30 11.55 -3.21
CA ALA A 87 -18.66 10.22 -3.68
C ALA A 87 -18.92 9.31 -2.48
N THR A 88 -20.19 8.95 -2.28
CA THR A 88 -20.55 7.91 -1.32
C THR A 88 -20.19 6.55 -1.92
N LEU A 89 -19.42 5.75 -1.19
CA LEU A 89 -18.96 4.43 -1.59
C LEU A 89 -19.78 3.37 -0.86
N ASP A 90 -20.48 2.53 -1.63
CA ASP A 90 -21.17 1.38 -1.07
C ASP A 90 -20.21 0.20 -0.80
N ALA A 91 -20.73 -0.88 -0.23
CA ALA A 91 -19.92 -2.05 0.12
C ALA A 91 -19.32 -2.75 -1.12
N LEU A 92 -20.04 -2.75 -2.26
CA LEU A 92 -19.56 -3.40 -3.49
C LEU A 92 -18.44 -2.59 -4.13
N ALA A 93 -18.59 -1.27 -4.18
CA ALA A 93 -17.57 -0.31 -4.57
C ALA A 93 -16.28 -0.51 -3.77
N LEU A 94 -16.39 -0.58 -2.43
CA LEU A 94 -15.24 -0.76 -1.54
C LEU A 94 -14.55 -2.11 -1.73
N GLN A 95 -15.32 -3.21 -1.83
CA GLN A 95 -14.77 -4.53 -2.13
C GLN A 95 -14.04 -4.56 -3.47
N TYR A 96 -14.62 -3.90 -4.49
CA TYR A 96 -14.04 -3.82 -5.82
C TYR A 96 -12.72 -3.05 -5.84
N ILE A 97 -12.68 -1.89 -5.16
CA ILE A 97 -11.46 -1.10 -5.00
C ILE A 97 -10.36 -1.94 -4.34
N GLU A 98 -10.68 -2.67 -3.27
CA GLU A 98 -9.67 -3.50 -2.61
C GLU A 98 -9.21 -4.68 -3.45
N GLN A 99 -10.11 -5.34 -4.16
CA GLN A 99 -9.73 -6.39 -5.09
C GLN A 99 -8.70 -5.87 -6.10
N LYS A 100 -8.98 -4.72 -6.73
CA LYS A 100 -8.06 -4.10 -7.70
C LYS A 100 -6.74 -3.68 -7.08
N ARG A 101 -6.77 -3.12 -5.87
CA ARG A 101 -5.55 -2.81 -5.12
C ARG A 101 -4.72 -4.06 -4.88
N MET A 102 -5.35 -5.17 -4.48
CA MET A 102 -4.67 -6.44 -4.19
C MET A 102 -4.15 -7.13 -5.46
N GLU A 103 -4.73 -6.90 -6.63
CA GLU A 103 -4.20 -7.35 -7.93
C GLU A 103 -2.94 -6.55 -8.36
N SER A 104 -2.85 -5.27 -7.97
CA SER A 104 -1.70 -4.41 -8.31
C SER A 104 -0.43 -4.79 -7.55
N ILE A 105 0.75 -4.67 -8.19
CA ILE A 105 2.06 -4.89 -7.53
C ILE A 105 2.34 -3.78 -6.51
N THR A 106 2.08 -2.52 -6.88
CA THR A 106 2.37 -1.36 -6.02
C THR A 106 1.35 -1.20 -4.90
N LYS A 107 0.19 -1.88 -4.99
CA LYS A 107 -0.94 -1.72 -4.08
C LYS A 107 -1.43 -0.27 -3.97
N ASP A 108 -1.15 0.55 -4.98
CA ASP A 108 -1.72 1.89 -5.14
C ASP A 108 -3.18 1.78 -5.59
N VAL A 109 -4.00 2.76 -5.24
CA VAL A 109 -5.38 2.88 -5.72
C VAL A 109 -5.45 3.99 -6.76
N LYS A 110 -5.95 3.68 -7.96
CA LYS A 110 -6.13 4.65 -9.04
C LYS A 110 -7.61 4.90 -9.27
N PHE A 111 -7.97 6.18 -9.35
CA PHE A 111 -9.30 6.64 -9.67
C PHE A 111 -9.27 7.51 -10.92
N PHE A 112 -10.29 7.34 -11.76
CA PHE A 112 -10.56 8.22 -12.88
C PHE A 112 -11.87 8.95 -12.64
N PHE A 113 -11.93 10.22 -13.02
CA PHE A 113 -13.11 11.06 -12.81
C PHE A 113 -13.59 11.59 -14.14
N SER A 114 -14.90 11.46 -14.37
CA SER A 114 -15.59 12.06 -15.51
C SER A 114 -16.51 13.15 -14.98
N PHE A 115 -16.25 14.40 -15.32
CA PHE A 115 -17.06 15.53 -14.85
C PHE A 115 -18.06 15.98 -15.90
N ARG A 116 -19.24 16.40 -15.46
CA ARG A 116 -20.22 17.16 -16.22
C ARG A 116 -20.36 18.55 -15.60
N LEU A 117 -19.91 19.55 -16.33
CA LEU A 117 -20.03 20.95 -15.97
C LEU A 117 -21.26 21.55 -16.65
N ILE A 118 -22.04 22.32 -15.91
CA ILE A 118 -23.08 23.17 -16.47
C ILE A 118 -22.71 24.61 -16.16
N THR A 119 -22.38 25.37 -17.20
CA THR A 119 -21.99 26.77 -17.10
C THR A 119 -22.98 27.66 -17.85
N LEU A 120 -23.30 28.80 -17.27
CA LEU A 120 -24.01 29.88 -17.93
C LEU A 120 -22.98 30.79 -18.58
N HIS A 121 -23.11 31.05 -19.87
CA HIS A 121 -22.24 31.94 -20.62
C HIS A 121 -22.99 33.19 -21.03
N VAL A 122 -22.33 34.34 -20.94
CA VAL A 122 -22.82 35.59 -21.51
C VAL A 122 -21.95 35.96 -22.70
N LYS A 123 -22.57 36.06 -23.88
CA LYS A 123 -21.87 36.41 -25.12
C LYS A 123 -22.41 37.73 -25.63
N ALA A 124 -21.63 38.80 -25.50
CA ALA A 124 -21.94 40.09 -26.11
C ALA A 124 -20.77 40.61 -26.94
N PRO A 125 -20.73 40.35 -28.26
CA PRO A 125 -19.77 41.03 -29.13
C PRO A 125 -20.34 42.39 -29.57
N TYR A 126 -21.59 42.47 -30.04
CA TYR A 126 -22.28 43.70 -30.48
C TYR A 126 -23.82 43.48 -30.58
N GLY A 127 -24.53 43.29 -29.46
CA GLY A 127 -25.99 43.03 -29.42
C GLY A 127 -26.50 42.68 -28.02
N ASP A 128 -27.82 42.43 -27.89
CA ASP A 128 -28.49 42.05 -26.64
C ASP A 128 -27.77 40.89 -25.92
N ASP A 129 -27.70 40.94 -24.58
CA ASP A 129 -27.07 39.92 -23.74
C ASP A 129 -27.84 38.58 -23.88
N ILE A 130 -27.30 37.64 -24.66
CA ILE A 130 -27.87 36.28 -24.78
C ILE A 130 -27.15 35.35 -23.80
N LEU A 131 -27.93 34.69 -22.96
CA LEU A 131 -27.48 33.65 -22.04
C LEU A 131 -27.44 32.30 -22.77
N PHE A 132 -26.30 31.61 -22.70
CA PHE A 132 -26.13 30.25 -23.21
C PHE A 132 -25.85 29.28 -22.07
N LEU A 133 -26.40 28.08 -22.17
CA LEU A 133 -26.04 26.97 -21.29
C LEU A 133 -25.06 26.07 -22.03
N GLU A 134 -23.86 25.90 -21.49
CA GLU A 134 -22.84 25.00 -22.06
C GLU A 134 -22.64 23.79 -21.15
N THR A 135 -22.45 22.62 -21.76
CA THR A 135 -22.08 21.39 -21.05
C THR A 135 -20.71 20.94 -21.48
N ASN A 136 -19.77 20.87 -20.53
CA ASN A 136 -18.39 20.45 -20.76
C ASN A 136 -18.07 19.17 -20.02
N SER A 137 -17.30 18.27 -20.66
CA SER A 137 -16.83 17.01 -20.08
C SER A 137 -15.32 17.00 -19.94
N ASN A 138 -14.83 16.81 -18.72
CA ASN A 138 -13.40 16.75 -18.41
C ASN A 138 -13.06 15.44 -17.70
N GLY A 139 -11.89 14.89 -18.00
CA GLY A 139 -11.32 13.72 -17.35
C GLY A 139 -10.17 14.11 -16.41
N SER A 140 -10.02 13.42 -15.29
CA SER A 140 -8.84 13.52 -14.42
C SER A 140 -8.49 12.17 -13.82
N GLU A 141 -7.23 12.00 -13.44
CA GLU A 141 -6.73 10.83 -12.70
C GLU A 141 -6.27 11.26 -11.31
N LEU A 142 -6.47 10.38 -10.32
CA LEU A 142 -5.85 10.49 -9.00
C LEU A 142 -5.27 9.13 -8.60
N VAL A 143 -4.02 9.13 -8.18
CA VAL A 143 -3.33 7.96 -7.66
C VAL A 143 -3.06 8.13 -6.17
N ILE A 144 -3.67 7.30 -5.34
CA ILE A 144 -3.42 7.25 -3.90
C ILE A 144 -2.39 6.15 -3.63
N LYS A 145 -1.26 6.55 -3.03
CA LYS A 145 -0.18 5.62 -2.71
C LYS A 145 -0.60 4.60 -1.64
N GLN A 146 -0.06 3.39 -1.70
CA GLN A 146 -0.35 2.34 -0.71
C GLN A 146 -0.21 2.82 0.74
N SER A 147 0.85 3.57 1.04
CA SER A 147 1.12 4.13 2.37
C SER A 147 0.00 5.06 2.82
N ASP A 148 -0.45 5.95 1.94
CA ASP A 148 -1.51 6.90 2.22
C ASP A 148 -2.85 6.19 2.33
N TRP A 149 -3.14 5.24 1.44
CA TRP A 149 -4.33 4.40 1.49
C TRP A 149 -4.47 3.69 2.83
N ALA A 150 -3.42 2.98 3.26
CA ALA A 150 -3.42 2.23 4.51
C ALA A 150 -3.59 3.14 5.74
N LYS A 151 -2.95 4.31 5.72
CA LYS A 151 -2.92 5.24 6.86
C LYS A 151 -4.16 6.13 6.97
N HIS A 152 -4.65 6.63 5.85
CA HIS A 152 -5.64 7.72 5.80
C HIS A 152 -6.99 7.31 5.24
N PHE A 153 -7.10 6.24 4.45
CA PHE A 153 -8.34 5.87 3.75
C PHE A 153 -8.96 4.60 4.30
N ALA A 154 -8.22 3.49 4.23
CA ALA A 154 -8.66 2.13 4.55
C ALA A 154 -9.53 2.03 5.81
N SER A 155 -9.00 2.48 6.95
CA SER A 155 -9.70 2.37 8.24
C SER A 155 -10.95 3.24 8.30
N GLN A 156 -10.91 4.43 7.70
CA GLN A 156 -12.04 5.37 7.66
C GLN A 156 -13.14 4.90 6.71
N LEU A 157 -12.78 4.14 5.68
CA LEU A 157 -13.73 3.51 4.76
C LEU A 157 -14.29 2.18 5.26
N GLY A 158 -13.88 1.72 6.45
CA GLY A 158 -14.36 0.46 7.02
C GLY A 158 -13.73 -0.80 6.40
N LEU A 159 -12.63 -0.67 5.67
CA LEU A 159 -11.90 -1.78 5.03
C LEU A 159 -10.97 -2.55 6.00
N GLY A 160 -10.99 -2.18 7.28
CA GLY A 160 -10.18 -2.78 8.33
C GLY A 160 -8.93 -1.97 8.69
N LYS A 161 -8.11 -2.54 9.57
CA LYS A 161 -6.82 -1.95 10.01
C LYS A 161 -5.70 -2.76 9.37
N PHE A 162 -4.74 -2.06 8.77
CA PHE A 162 -3.56 -2.65 8.17
C PHE A 162 -2.37 -2.47 9.11
N LEU A 163 -1.56 -3.52 9.27
CA LEU A 163 -0.24 -3.42 9.89
C LEU A 163 0.79 -3.30 8.76
N LEU A 164 1.49 -2.18 8.72
CA LEU A 164 2.67 -2.05 7.86
C LEU A 164 3.87 -2.56 8.66
N VAL A 165 4.51 -3.62 8.17
CA VAL A 165 5.74 -4.15 8.75
C VAL A 165 6.88 -3.79 7.82
N GLU A 166 7.74 -2.88 8.26
CA GLU A 166 8.98 -2.57 7.55
C GLU A 166 10.06 -3.57 7.98
N LEU A 167 10.53 -4.36 7.02
CA LEU A 167 11.62 -5.29 7.21
C LEU A 167 12.85 -4.69 6.51
N PRO A 168 13.84 -4.16 7.25
CA PRO A 168 14.98 -3.53 6.62
C PRO A 168 15.79 -4.55 5.83
N ASP A 169 16.03 -4.26 4.56
CA ASP A 169 16.98 -5.01 3.75
C ASP A 169 18.36 -4.97 4.43
N MET A 170 19.05 -6.10 4.42
CA MET A 170 20.40 -6.14 4.93
C MET A 170 21.39 -5.67 3.89
N ASN A 171 22.09 -4.61 4.26
CA ASN A 171 23.31 -4.21 3.58
C ASN A 171 24.46 -5.12 4.07
N MET A 172 25.10 -5.84 3.14
CA MET A 172 26.21 -6.77 3.44
C MET A 172 27.46 -6.08 4.00
N ASP A 173 27.66 -4.80 3.73
CA ASP A 173 28.77 -4.03 4.31
C ASP A 173 28.50 -3.75 5.79
N LYS A 174 27.27 -3.31 6.11
CA LYS A 174 26.83 -3.15 7.51
C LYS A 174 26.80 -4.48 8.26
N PHE A 175 26.52 -5.57 7.55
CA PHE A 175 26.62 -6.93 8.09
C PHE A 175 28.05 -7.24 8.54
N ARG A 176 29.04 -7.03 7.66
CA ARG A 176 30.45 -7.36 7.97
C ARG A 176 30.96 -6.57 9.18
N GLU A 177 30.65 -5.28 9.22
CA GLU A 177 30.99 -4.39 10.34
C GLU A 177 30.40 -4.89 11.67
N ARG A 178 29.08 -5.11 11.74
CA ARG A 178 28.40 -5.56 12.97
C ARG A 178 28.85 -6.96 13.41
N PHE A 179 29.14 -7.82 12.45
CA PHE A 179 29.55 -9.19 12.70
C PHE A 179 30.96 -9.28 13.28
N GLU A 180 31.90 -8.46 12.78
CA GLU A 180 33.27 -8.37 13.31
C GLU A 180 33.34 -7.80 14.73
N GLU A 181 32.31 -7.07 15.15
CA GLU A 181 32.19 -6.50 16.49
C GLU A 181 31.47 -7.44 17.49
N SER A 182 30.90 -8.56 17.05
CA SER A 182 30.12 -9.47 17.93
C SER A 182 30.99 -10.14 19.00
N PRO A 183 30.64 -10.10 20.29
CA PRO A 183 31.44 -10.70 21.37
C PRO A 183 31.45 -12.24 21.36
N PHE A 184 30.61 -12.90 20.54
CA PHE A 184 30.48 -14.35 20.50
C PHE A 184 31.35 -14.97 19.41
N VAL A 185 32.54 -15.45 19.79
CA VAL A 185 33.50 -16.08 18.86
C VAL A 185 32.89 -17.30 18.15
N VAL A 186 32.08 -18.13 18.83
CA VAL A 186 31.48 -19.34 18.22
C VAL A 186 30.43 -18.99 17.16
N VAL A 187 29.62 -17.96 17.43
CA VAL A 187 28.69 -17.38 16.45
C VAL A 187 29.51 -16.84 15.28
N ARG A 188 30.61 -16.13 15.55
CA ARG A 188 31.50 -15.57 14.52
C ARG A 188 32.08 -16.66 13.63
N THR A 189 32.67 -17.72 14.18
CA THR A 189 33.35 -18.75 13.38
C THR A 189 32.34 -19.58 12.57
N THR A 190 31.23 -19.98 13.19
CA THR A 190 30.25 -20.87 12.57
C THR A 190 29.32 -20.14 11.59
N LEU A 191 28.86 -18.93 11.93
CA LEU A 191 28.05 -18.14 11.00
C LEU A 191 28.89 -17.50 9.91
N LYS A 192 30.19 -17.20 10.08
CA LYS A 192 30.99 -16.57 9.01
C LYS A 192 31.00 -17.41 7.75
N GLU A 193 31.12 -18.73 7.90
CA GLU A 193 31.12 -19.67 6.77
C GLU A 193 29.78 -19.75 6.04
N ASN A 194 28.67 -19.47 6.74
CA ASN A 194 27.31 -19.59 6.22
C ASN A 194 26.62 -18.24 6.00
N ALA A 195 27.19 -17.13 6.46
CA ALA A 195 26.58 -15.81 6.48
C ALA A 195 26.28 -15.29 5.08
N GLU A 196 27.27 -15.38 4.18
CA GLU A 196 27.10 -14.98 2.78
C GLU A 196 26.06 -15.89 2.10
N LYS A 197 26.04 -17.19 2.43
CA LYS A 197 25.03 -18.12 1.91
C LYS A 197 23.63 -17.77 2.41
N LEU A 198 23.48 -17.51 3.71
CA LEU A 198 22.21 -17.12 4.32
C LEU A 198 21.68 -15.79 3.77
N SER A 199 22.57 -14.81 3.57
CA SER A 199 22.21 -13.54 2.93
C SER A 199 21.76 -13.74 1.49
N ASN A 200 22.50 -14.52 0.70
CA ASN A 200 22.12 -14.85 -0.67
C ASN A 200 20.78 -15.62 -0.72
N THR A 201 20.54 -16.53 0.22
CA THR A 201 19.24 -17.23 0.34
C THR A 201 18.10 -16.26 0.64
N LEU A 202 18.30 -15.29 1.54
CA LEU A 202 17.31 -14.25 1.83
C LEU A 202 17.06 -13.33 0.62
N ALA A 203 18.12 -12.96 -0.11
CA ALA A 203 18.00 -12.18 -1.34
C ALA A 203 17.20 -12.93 -2.43
N ASP A 204 17.46 -14.22 -2.59
CA ASP A 204 16.69 -15.10 -3.47
C ASP A 204 15.23 -15.20 -3.03
N MET A 205 14.96 -15.38 -1.73
CA MET A 205 13.59 -15.39 -1.19
C MET A 205 12.87 -14.08 -1.49
N ASN A 206 13.51 -12.93 -1.28
CA ASN A 206 12.91 -11.63 -1.59
C ASN A 206 12.58 -11.49 -3.08
N ARG A 207 13.51 -11.89 -3.96
CA ARG A 207 13.29 -11.89 -5.40
C ARG A 207 12.06 -12.73 -5.79
N TYR A 208 11.96 -13.96 -5.28
CA TYR A 208 10.82 -14.85 -5.57
C TYR A 208 9.51 -14.31 -4.99
N LEU A 209 9.56 -13.67 -3.83
CA LEU A 209 8.40 -13.04 -3.19
C LEU A 209 7.87 -11.87 -4.05
N VAL A 210 8.76 -11.04 -4.60
CA VAL A 210 8.41 -9.95 -5.54
C VAL A 210 7.84 -10.50 -6.86
N GLN A 211 8.34 -11.64 -7.33
CA GLN A 211 7.87 -12.30 -8.56
C GLN A 211 6.55 -13.06 -8.39
N GLY A 212 6.09 -13.31 -7.17
CA GLY A 212 4.91 -14.12 -6.89
C GLY A 212 5.17 -15.63 -6.87
N ASP A 213 6.43 -16.07 -6.89
CA ASP A 213 6.85 -17.47 -6.89
C ASP A 213 6.90 -18.04 -5.46
N PHE A 214 5.74 -18.10 -4.79
CA PHE A 214 5.64 -18.45 -3.37
C PHE A 214 6.20 -19.84 -3.01
N ASP A 215 6.03 -20.83 -3.89
CA ASP A 215 6.60 -22.16 -3.67
C ASP A 215 8.14 -22.15 -3.64
N LEU A 216 8.79 -21.24 -4.38
CA LEU A 216 10.24 -21.08 -4.37
C LEU A 216 10.72 -20.38 -3.09
N VAL A 217 9.94 -19.44 -2.56
CA VAL A 217 10.22 -18.82 -1.24
C VAL A 217 10.26 -19.91 -0.15
N LEU A 218 9.27 -20.80 -0.13
CA LEU A 218 9.20 -21.91 0.82
C LEU A 218 10.39 -22.88 0.65
N ARG A 219 10.78 -23.21 -0.58
CA ARG A 219 11.97 -24.05 -0.84
C ARG A 219 13.26 -23.40 -0.34
N ARG A 220 13.47 -22.11 -0.63
CA ARG A 220 14.67 -21.39 -0.16
C ARG A 220 14.69 -21.22 1.35
N SER A 221 13.53 -21.06 1.99
CA SER A 221 13.47 -20.99 3.46
C SER A 221 13.97 -22.28 4.13
N ARG A 222 13.75 -23.44 3.51
CA ARG A 222 14.32 -24.71 3.97
C ARG A 222 15.84 -24.68 3.94
N GLU A 223 16.43 -24.25 2.83
CA GLU A 223 17.89 -24.12 2.70
C GLU A 223 18.46 -23.18 3.76
N PHE A 224 17.75 -22.09 4.06
CA PHE A 224 18.11 -21.16 5.14
C PHE A 224 18.19 -21.88 6.51
N PHE A 225 17.18 -22.69 6.86
CA PHE A 225 17.22 -23.47 8.11
C PHE A 225 18.29 -24.57 8.11
N GLU A 226 18.54 -25.21 6.97
CA GLU A 226 19.58 -26.23 6.82
C GLU A 226 21.00 -25.64 6.96
N LEU A 227 21.23 -24.43 6.46
CA LEU A 227 22.48 -23.68 6.68
C LEU A 227 22.71 -23.35 8.16
N LEU A 228 21.63 -23.14 8.92
CA LEU A 228 21.67 -22.98 10.37
C LEU A 228 21.70 -24.32 11.13
N ARG A 229 21.72 -25.46 10.41
CA ARG A 229 21.78 -26.81 10.99
C ARG A 229 20.69 -27.08 12.04
N PHE A 230 19.53 -26.44 11.94
CA PHE A 230 18.41 -26.76 12.83
C PHE A 230 18.00 -28.24 12.68
N GLY A 231 17.69 -28.90 13.81
CA GLY A 231 17.34 -30.33 13.86
C GLY A 231 18.48 -31.28 14.27
N LYS A 232 19.71 -30.78 14.47
CA LYS A 232 20.82 -31.53 15.11
C LYS A 232 21.41 -30.70 16.24
N GLU A 233 21.78 -31.34 17.36
CA GLU A 233 22.62 -30.65 18.35
C GLU A 233 23.93 -30.26 17.67
N SER A 234 24.19 -28.95 17.60
CA SER A 234 25.36 -28.39 16.94
C SER A 234 25.97 -27.30 17.81
N ASP A 235 27.23 -26.96 17.54
CA ASP A 235 27.89 -25.82 18.19
C ASP A 235 27.14 -24.51 17.93
N LEU A 236 26.40 -24.42 16.82
CA LEU A 236 25.53 -23.28 16.54
C LEU A 236 24.33 -23.21 17.50
N THR A 237 23.73 -24.34 17.87
CA THR A 237 22.63 -24.37 18.85
C THR A 237 23.10 -23.86 20.21
N LYS A 238 24.31 -24.24 20.64
CA LYS A 238 24.94 -23.71 21.87
C LYS A 238 25.20 -22.21 21.75
N ALA A 239 25.81 -21.78 20.64
CA ALA A 239 26.08 -20.37 20.38
C ALA A 239 24.80 -19.51 20.34
N PHE A 240 23.71 -20.06 19.80
CA PHE A 240 22.39 -19.44 19.77
C PHE A 240 21.78 -19.33 21.18
N ARG A 241 21.96 -20.36 22.01
CA ARG A 241 21.58 -20.34 23.44
C ARG A 241 22.34 -19.27 24.21
N ASP A 242 23.65 -19.18 24.00
CA ASP A 242 24.50 -18.17 24.64
C ASP A 242 24.09 -16.74 24.23
N LEU A 243 23.80 -16.54 22.94
CA LEU A 243 23.30 -15.26 22.42
C LEU A 243 21.95 -14.88 23.05
N TYR A 244 21.02 -15.85 23.13
CA TYR A 244 19.72 -15.64 23.77
C TYR A 244 19.89 -15.28 25.26
N LYS A 245 20.74 -16.01 25.98
CA LYS A 245 21.03 -15.76 27.40
C LYS A 245 21.59 -14.37 27.61
N PHE A 246 22.56 -13.98 26.78
CA PHE A 246 23.15 -12.66 26.88
C PHE A 246 22.09 -11.56 26.71
N ARG A 247 21.25 -11.68 25.68
CA ARG A 247 20.24 -10.67 25.35
C ARG A 247 19.17 -10.53 26.44
N ASN A 248 18.73 -11.66 27.00
CA ASN A 248 17.60 -11.69 27.91
C ASN A 248 18.01 -11.77 29.39
N GLY A 249 19.31 -11.85 29.68
CA GLY A 249 19.85 -12.08 31.02
C GLY A 249 19.59 -13.48 31.61
N SER A 250 18.86 -14.34 30.89
CA SER A 250 18.52 -15.71 31.31
C SER A 250 18.28 -16.63 30.12
N GLU A 251 18.38 -17.94 30.35
CA GLU A 251 18.04 -18.98 29.36
C GLU A 251 16.56 -19.38 29.41
N THR A 252 15.77 -18.80 30.31
CA THR A 252 14.35 -19.14 30.47
C THR A 252 13.60 -18.85 29.17
N GLY A 253 12.88 -19.87 28.68
CA GLY A 253 12.13 -19.79 27.41
C GLY A 253 12.95 -20.08 26.15
N PHE A 254 14.27 -20.33 26.25
CA PHE A 254 15.07 -20.69 25.08
C PHE A 254 14.58 -21.97 24.41
N ASP A 255 14.29 -23.02 25.20
CA ASP A 255 13.86 -24.31 24.65
C ASP A 255 12.51 -24.18 23.92
N ASP A 256 11.61 -23.33 24.42
CA ASP A 256 10.32 -23.03 23.77
C ASP A 256 10.52 -22.27 22.45
N LEU A 257 11.40 -21.24 22.44
CA LEU A 257 11.76 -20.52 21.22
C LEU A 257 12.39 -21.46 20.19
N TYR A 258 13.36 -22.27 20.62
CA TYR A 258 14.08 -23.20 19.74
C TYR A 258 13.14 -24.26 19.17
N LYS A 259 12.22 -24.78 19.99
CA LYS A 259 11.15 -25.66 19.55
C LYS A 259 10.27 -24.99 18.50
N GLY A 260 9.85 -23.74 18.71
CA GLY A 260 9.09 -22.97 17.74
C GLY A 260 9.82 -22.80 16.40
N ILE A 261 11.10 -22.45 16.41
CA ILE A 261 11.94 -22.38 15.20
C ILE A 261 11.97 -23.74 14.47
N ASN A 262 12.12 -24.83 15.21
CA ASN A 262 12.14 -26.17 14.63
C ASN A 262 10.77 -26.58 14.03
N GLU A 263 9.66 -26.16 14.64
CA GLU A 263 8.32 -26.36 14.09
C GLU A 263 8.12 -25.60 12.77
N PHE A 264 8.69 -24.40 12.63
CA PHE A 264 8.74 -23.68 11.34
C PHE A 264 9.59 -24.40 10.29
N PHE A 265 10.71 -25.00 10.67
CA PHE A 265 11.50 -25.83 9.76
C PHE A 265 10.72 -27.08 9.28
N GLU A 266 10.00 -27.76 10.17
CA GLU A 266 9.16 -28.90 9.79
C GLU A 266 7.96 -28.47 8.95
N PHE A 267 7.39 -27.28 9.20
CA PHE A 267 6.35 -26.69 8.37
C PHE A 267 6.83 -26.47 6.93
N THR A 268 7.95 -25.75 6.74
CA THR A 268 8.52 -25.47 5.41
C THR A 268 8.95 -26.74 4.69
N SER A 269 9.40 -27.76 5.42
CA SER A 269 9.78 -29.06 4.87
C SER A 269 8.65 -29.78 4.14
N LYS A 270 7.38 -29.56 4.54
CA LYS A 270 6.20 -30.16 3.87
C LYS A 270 6.00 -29.62 2.45
N PHE A 271 6.51 -28.43 2.15
CA PHE A 271 6.46 -27.82 0.82
C PHE A 271 7.63 -28.26 -0.08
N VAL A 272 8.48 -29.18 0.36
CA VAL A 272 9.62 -29.64 -0.42
C VAL A 272 9.54 -31.14 -0.71
N HIS A 273 9.10 -31.95 0.25
CA HIS A 273 9.05 -33.41 0.12
C HIS A 273 7.70 -33.94 -0.37
N GLU A 274 7.71 -34.77 -1.43
CA GLU A 274 6.52 -35.47 -1.94
C GLU A 274 6.18 -36.75 -1.15
N LYS A 275 7.14 -37.28 -0.40
CA LYS A 275 6.97 -38.48 0.44
C LYS A 275 6.96 -38.09 1.90
N GLY A 276 5.86 -38.39 2.59
CA GLY A 276 5.81 -38.26 4.04
C GLY A 276 6.74 -39.27 4.73
N LYS A 277 7.03 -39.06 6.03
CA LYS A 277 7.83 -39.98 6.88
C LYS A 277 7.26 -41.43 6.95
N ARG A 278 6.07 -41.70 6.39
CA ARG A 278 5.36 -43.00 6.38
C ARG A 278 5.17 -43.60 4.96
N GLU A 279 5.97 -43.20 3.96
CA GLU A 279 5.90 -43.69 2.57
C GLU A 279 4.57 -43.47 1.82
N GLN A 280 3.58 -42.84 2.43
CA GLN A 280 2.37 -42.42 1.73
C GLN A 280 2.67 -41.17 0.89
N ASN A 281 2.33 -41.23 -0.40
CA ASN A 281 2.33 -40.06 -1.28
C ASN A 281 1.39 -39.02 -0.67
N GLN A 282 1.95 -37.89 -0.24
CA GLN A 282 1.16 -36.77 0.23
C GLN A 282 1.05 -35.76 -0.90
N ILE A 283 -0.16 -35.23 -1.12
CA ILE A 283 -0.35 -34.11 -2.04
C ILE A 283 0.42 -32.94 -1.45
N LYS A 284 1.38 -32.43 -2.21
CA LYS A 284 2.19 -31.29 -1.82
C LYS A 284 1.28 -30.06 -1.65
N PRO A 285 1.30 -29.38 -0.48
CA PRO A 285 0.57 -28.13 -0.33
C PRO A 285 1.15 -27.08 -1.29
N LYS A 286 0.27 -26.29 -1.90
CA LYS A 286 0.66 -25.13 -2.71
C LYS A 286 0.82 -23.93 -1.78
N ALA A 287 1.97 -23.27 -1.82
CA ALA A 287 2.22 -22.09 -0.99
C ALA A 287 1.29 -20.93 -1.41
N MET A 288 0.67 -20.29 -0.41
CA MET A 288 -0.07 -19.04 -0.61
C MET A 288 0.84 -17.84 -0.31
N GLN A 289 0.37 -16.64 -0.68
CA GLN A 289 1.11 -15.41 -0.45
C GLN A 289 1.44 -15.24 1.04
N GLU A 290 0.45 -15.48 1.90
CA GLU A 290 0.55 -15.33 3.35
C GLU A 290 1.64 -16.23 3.95
N ASP A 291 1.73 -17.48 3.47
CA ASP A 291 2.77 -18.44 3.89
C ASP A 291 4.18 -17.91 3.56
N ALA A 292 4.35 -17.39 2.34
CA ALA A 292 5.63 -16.88 1.85
C ALA A 292 6.07 -15.61 2.60
N TYR A 293 5.16 -14.66 2.84
CA TYR A 293 5.46 -13.45 3.62
C TYR A 293 5.77 -13.79 5.09
N MET A 294 5.00 -14.69 5.69
CA MET A 294 5.25 -15.16 7.05
C MET A 294 6.64 -15.78 7.18
N ILE A 295 7.00 -16.72 6.28
CA ILE A 295 8.29 -17.40 6.41
C ILE A 295 9.47 -16.49 6.09
N TYR A 296 9.34 -15.61 5.08
CA TYR A 296 10.38 -14.65 4.74
C TYR A 296 10.65 -13.69 5.90
N SER A 297 9.60 -13.11 6.48
CA SER A 297 9.72 -12.22 7.64
C SER A 297 10.34 -12.91 8.85
N PHE A 298 10.00 -14.19 9.08
CA PHE A 298 10.58 -14.99 10.14
C PHE A 298 12.08 -15.28 9.91
N CYS A 299 12.47 -15.74 8.72
CA CYS A 299 13.88 -16.00 8.38
C CYS A 299 14.73 -14.73 8.47
N LEU A 300 14.24 -13.61 7.95
CA LEU A 300 14.92 -12.32 8.02
C LEU A 300 15.05 -11.84 9.47
N SER A 301 14.00 -12.00 10.29
CA SER A 301 14.03 -11.65 11.71
C SER A 301 15.01 -12.54 12.50
N LEU A 302 15.03 -13.84 12.22
CA LEU A 302 15.95 -14.78 12.85
C LEU A 302 17.41 -14.47 12.47
N PHE A 303 17.65 -14.16 11.21
CA PHE A 303 18.97 -13.73 10.77
C PHE A 303 19.38 -12.41 11.41
N ASN A 304 18.50 -11.41 11.46
CA ASN A 304 18.75 -10.16 12.18
C ASN A 304 19.00 -10.38 13.69
N PHE A 305 18.28 -11.31 14.32
CA PHE A 305 18.49 -11.67 15.72
C PHE A 305 19.90 -12.20 15.96
N MET A 306 20.42 -13.04 15.07
CA MET A 306 21.79 -13.58 15.17
C MET A 306 22.88 -12.52 14.94
N LEU A 307 22.52 -11.37 14.35
CA LEU A 307 23.45 -10.34 13.91
C LEU A 307 23.36 -9.03 14.66
N GLN A 308 22.38 -8.86 15.53
CA GLN A 308 22.26 -7.62 16.29
C GLN A 308 23.54 -7.39 17.08
N LYS A 309 24.02 -6.14 17.03
CA LYS A 309 24.99 -5.62 17.99
C LYS A 309 24.47 -5.96 19.37
N VAL A 310 25.21 -6.83 20.01
CA VAL A 310 25.19 -7.01 21.43
C VAL A 310 26.17 -6.01 22.02
#